data_AF-A0A4D6M9N0-F1
#
_entry.id   AF-A0A4D6M9N0-F1
#
_cell.length_a   1.000
_cell.length_b   1.000
_cell.length_c   1.000
_cell.angle_alpha   90.00
_cell.angle_beta   90.00
_cell.angle_gamma   90.00
#
_symmetry.space_group_name_H-M   'P 1'
#
loop_
_entity.id
_entity.type
_entity.pdbx_description
1 polymer ?
#
loop_
_entity_poly.entity_id
_entity_poly.type
_entity_poly.pdbx_seq_one_letter_code
_entity_poly.pdbx_strand_id
1 'polypeptide(L)'
;MPMAVSHQNQLKTEDPQFSFKEIGNEGLTKRILRKGVTWQTPFSGDEVEVHFKGHVENGASLESSYDKGSAFRFKLGQCEVIQGWDEGVATMKKGERAIFKIPPNLAYGEEGSPPLVPPNATLIYEIEMLSWSTIRDLTGDGRIMKKLIREGEGWATPREDDEVLVKYEARMENGMLVSKSDEGVEFNVSDGYLCPAMSIAVKTMRKGEVAELAVRLFYGQSQNSYMITELDAVLPPDSNLTSIELELVSWKVVTDVTGDKKIMKKIKKVGEGFDRPNEGSQVKVIYLCKGEDDTIIERKGSEEEPFEFTTQEEQVPEGLERAIMTMKKAEQALVTVHAEYLCGYSNSQGKTANNKVLYYEVELVDFVKEKPFWKMDTQEKIEACERKKHDGNLLFKAENFMHASKKYEKALKYIEFDHSFSEDEKHRSNTLRLSCNLNNAACKLKLGEYIEASKLCTKVLEQDPLNIKALYRRCQAYLKTSELEKAEADIKRALTIDPNNRDIKLEYKELKVKQKEYNRYEAGIFTTMVSRMS
;
A
#
# COMPACT_ATOMS: atom_id res chain seq x y z
N MET A 1 26.26 62.16 53.33
CA MET A 1 27.26 62.44 52.28
C MET A 1 28.16 61.22 52.16
N PRO A 2 28.56 60.71 50.98
CA PRO A 2 28.53 61.27 49.61
C PRO A 2 27.67 60.43 48.61
N MET A 3 26.98 61.08 47.66
CA MET A 3 27.26 61.24 46.21
C MET A 3 27.08 59.99 45.35
N ALA A 4 26.10 60.13 44.44
CA ALA A 4 25.74 59.21 43.37
C ALA A 4 26.86 59.07 42.33
N VAL A 5 26.99 57.86 41.78
CA VAL A 5 27.59 57.63 40.46
C VAL A 5 26.52 57.02 39.58
N SER A 6 26.17 57.79 38.56
CA SER A 6 25.27 57.48 37.47
C SER A 6 25.80 56.31 36.62
N HIS A 7 25.05 55.21 36.56
CA HIS A 7 25.11 54.32 35.40
C HIS A 7 24.03 54.77 34.41
N GLN A 8 24.46 55.58 33.45
CA GLN A 8 23.75 55.71 32.18
C GLN A 8 23.69 54.32 31.54
N ASN A 9 22.50 53.74 31.50
CA ASN A 9 22.20 52.62 30.62
C ASN A 9 22.32 53.13 29.17
N GLN A 10 23.48 52.89 28.56
CA GLN A 10 23.64 52.96 27.12
C GLN A 10 22.63 52.03 26.47
N LEU A 11 21.91 52.57 25.47
CA LEU A 11 20.96 51.86 24.64
C LEU A 11 21.55 50.54 24.15
N LYS A 12 20.92 49.43 24.56
CA LYS A 12 21.09 48.14 23.88
C LYS A 12 20.41 48.24 22.51
N THR A 13 21.25 48.31 21.47
CA THR A 13 21.11 47.61 20.18
C THR A 13 19.68 47.30 19.72
N GLU A 14 19.24 48.01 18.68
CA GLU A 14 18.02 47.70 17.92
C GLU A 14 18.05 46.25 17.43
N ASP A 15 17.21 45.40 18.02
CA ASP A 15 16.97 44.05 17.51
C ASP A 15 16.30 44.18 16.13
N PRO A 16 16.93 43.71 15.03
CA PRO A 16 16.40 43.84 13.66
C PRO A 16 15.07 43.10 13.44
N GLN A 17 14.54 42.42 14.47
CA GLN A 17 13.21 41.83 14.48
C GLN A 17 12.08 42.82 14.86
N PHE A 18 12.41 43.97 15.46
CA PHE A 18 11.48 45.03 15.85
C PHE A 18 11.55 46.27 14.93
N SER A 19 12.28 46.19 13.83
CA SER A 19 12.23 47.17 12.74
C SER A 19 11.05 46.89 11.80
N PHE A 20 10.66 47.90 11.02
CA PHE A 20 9.69 47.69 9.94
C PHE A 20 10.31 46.79 8.86
N LYS A 21 9.58 45.74 8.47
CA LYS A 21 9.92 44.85 7.38
C LYS A 21 8.84 44.90 6.32
N GLU A 22 9.23 44.92 5.06
CA GLU A 22 8.30 44.86 3.96
C GLU A 22 7.67 43.46 3.85
N ILE A 23 6.38 43.42 3.59
CA ILE A 23 5.58 42.23 3.29
C ILE A 23 5.16 42.36 1.83
N GLY A 24 5.42 41.32 1.03
CA GLY A 24 5.18 41.39 -0.41
C GLY A 24 6.12 42.37 -1.10
N ASN A 25 5.64 42.98 -2.17
CA ASN A 25 6.37 43.91 -3.04
C ASN A 25 5.58 45.21 -3.33
N GLU A 26 4.46 45.41 -2.62
CA GLU A 26 3.52 46.50 -2.86
C GLU A 26 3.59 47.59 -1.77
N GLY A 27 4.65 47.59 -0.96
CA GLY A 27 4.93 48.64 0.05
C GLY A 27 4.26 48.44 1.42
N LEU A 28 3.58 47.30 1.66
CA LEU A 28 3.07 46.94 2.97
C LEU A 28 4.25 46.70 3.92
N THR A 29 4.26 47.36 5.09
CA THR A 29 5.32 47.11 6.08
C THR A 29 4.75 46.73 7.43
N LYS A 30 5.45 45.84 8.13
CA LYS A 30 5.10 45.30 9.43
C LYS A 30 6.22 45.51 10.44
N ARG A 31 5.86 45.97 11.64
CA ARG A 31 6.74 46.03 12.80
C ARG A 31 6.12 45.25 13.95
N ILE A 32 6.80 44.21 14.42
CA ILE A 32 6.34 43.42 15.56
C ILE A 32 6.53 44.26 16.83
N LEU A 33 5.50 44.36 17.67
CA LEU A 33 5.55 44.94 19.02
C LEU A 33 5.68 43.86 20.10
N ARG A 34 5.01 42.72 19.90
CA ARG A 34 5.05 41.56 20.78
C ARG A 34 5.06 40.30 19.94
N LYS A 35 6.00 39.39 20.20
CA LYS A 35 6.12 38.11 19.48
C LYS A 35 4.93 37.20 19.84
N GLY A 36 4.47 36.44 18.86
CA GLY A 36 3.50 35.37 19.10
C GLY A 36 4.11 34.19 19.85
N VAL A 37 3.24 33.34 20.41
CA VAL A 37 3.61 32.17 21.22
C VAL A 37 3.76 30.88 20.41
N THR A 38 3.22 30.85 19.19
CA THR A 38 3.31 29.71 18.27
C THR A 38 4.15 30.05 17.04
N TRP A 39 4.58 29.03 16.29
CA TRP A 39 5.28 29.21 15.01
C TRP A 39 4.33 29.25 13.81
N GLN A 40 3.10 28.75 13.96
CA GLN A 40 2.07 28.70 12.93
C GLN A 40 1.46 30.09 12.68
N THR A 41 0.97 30.27 11.46
CA THR A 41 0.19 31.43 11.00
C THR A 41 -1.10 30.93 10.35
N PRO A 42 -2.18 31.75 10.33
CA PRO A 42 -3.42 31.37 9.66
C PRO A 42 -3.25 31.28 8.13
N PHE A 43 -4.05 30.44 7.48
CA PHE A 43 -4.13 30.32 6.02
C PHE A 43 -5.38 31.00 5.46
N SER A 44 -5.39 31.29 4.16
CA SER A 44 -6.60 31.77 3.48
C SER A 44 -7.77 30.80 3.71
N GLY A 45 -8.93 31.34 4.09
CA GLY A 45 -10.11 30.61 4.52
C GLY A 45 -10.28 30.48 6.04
N ASP A 46 -9.20 30.60 6.83
CA ASP A 46 -9.27 30.53 8.29
C ASP A 46 -10.08 31.71 8.85
N GLU A 47 -10.85 31.45 9.91
CA GLU A 47 -11.57 32.48 10.66
C GLU A 47 -10.64 33.03 11.75
N VAL A 48 -10.13 34.24 11.54
CA VAL A 48 -9.19 34.89 12.46
C VAL A 48 -9.93 35.79 13.44
N GLU A 49 -9.39 35.92 14.64
CA GLU A 49 -9.92 36.77 15.71
C GLU A 49 -8.83 37.72 16.19
N VAL A 50 -9.08 39.03 16.04
CA VAL A 50 -8.08 40.07 16.30
C VAL A 50 -8.65 41.21 17.13
N HIS A 51 -7.76 41.84 17.91
CA HIS A 51 -7.97 43.22 18.36
C HIS A 51 -7.20 44.18 17.47
N PHE A 52 -7.78 45.33 17.17
CA PHE A 52 -7.15 46.36 16.35
C PHE A 52 -7.46 47.78 16.81
N LYS A 53 -6.59 48.70 16.39
CA LYS A 53 -6.85 50.14 16.34
C LYS A 53 -6.21 50.71 15.07
N GLY A 54 -6.96 51.51 14.33
CA GLY A 54 -6.50 52.13 13.08
C GLY A 54 -6.42 53.65 13.17
N HIS A 55 -5.58 54.24 12.34
CA HIS A 55 -5.59 55.69 12.07
C HIS A 55 -5.01 55.96 10.67
N VAL A 56 -5.37 57.12 10.11
CA VAL A 56 -4.71 57.63 8.91
C VAL A 56 -3.34 58.20 9.32
N GLU A 57 -2.30 57.96 8.52
CA GLU A 57 -0.97 58.50 8.79
C GLU A 57 -1.03 60.03 8.90
N ASN A 58 -0.62 60.58 10.05
CA ASN A 58 -0.73 62.01 10.40
C ASN A 58 -2.17 62.57 10.39
N GLY A 59 -3.18 61.71 10.48
CA GLY A 59 -4.59 62.07 10.34
C GLY A 59 -5.48 61.57 11.48
N ALA A 60 -6.77 61.46 11.16
CA ALA A 60 -7.80 61.07 12.13
C ALA A 60 -7.64 59.61 12.60
N SER A 61 -8.06 59.35 13.84
CA SER A 61 -8.25 57.98 14.32
C SER A 61 -9.41 57.31 13.58
N LEU A 62 -9.20 56.06 13.20
CA LEU A 62 -10.21 55.20 12.60
C LEU A 62 -10.80 54.31 13.69
N GLU A 63 -11.56 53.31 13.27
CA GLU A 63 -12.21 52.38 14.17
C GLU A 63 -11.20 51.59 15.04
N SER A 64 -11.61 51.30 16.27
CA SER A 64 -10.91 50.39 17.17
C SER A 64 -11.86 49.35 17.78
N SER A 65 -11.42 48.10 17.78
CA SER A 65 -12.11 47.02 18.49
C SER A 65 -12.15 47.23 20.01
N TYR A 66 -11.23 48.01 20.58
CA TYR A 66 -11.19 48.29 22.01
C TYR A 66 -12.33 49.20 22.43
N ASP A 67 -12.71 50.16 21.59
CA ASP A 67 -13.83 51.07 21.84
C ASP A 67 -15.18 50.35 21.79
N LYS A 68 -15.27 49.27 20.99
CA LYS A 68 -16.44 48.39 20.88
C LYS A 68 -16.52 47.34 22.00
N GLY A 69 -15.43 47.11 22.73
CA GLY A 69 -15.36 46.11 23.80
C GLY A 69 -15.37 44.64 23.34
N SER A 70 -15.26 44.36 22.04
CA SER A 70 -15.29 43.01 21.48
C SER A 70 -14.23 42.82 20.39
N ALA A 71 -13.63 41.63 20.31
CA ALA A 71 -12.72 41.26 19.23
C ALA A 71 -13.43 41.24 17.87
N PHE A 72 -12.68 41.45 16.80
CA PHE A 72 -13.19 41.42 15.44
C PHE A 72 -12.83 40.09 14.79
N ARG A 73 -13.80 39.45 14.13
CA ARG A 73 -13.65 38.17 13.43
C ARG A 73 -13.94 38.33 11.95
N PHE A 74 -13.10 37.73 11.11
CA PHE A 74 -13.26 37.72 9.66
C PHE A 74 -12.58 36.49 9.05
N LYS A 75 -12.95 36.14 7.82
CA LYS A 75 -12.31 35.08 7.04
C LYS A 75 -11.12 35.63 6.25
N LEU A 76 -9.95 35.11 6.56
CA LEU A 76 -8.71 35.58 5.97
C LEU A 76 -8.65 35.28 4.47
N GLY A 77 -8.27 36.27 3.65
CA GLY A 77 -8.06 36.10 2.21
C GLY A 77 -9.35 35.91 1.40
N GLN A 78 -10.51 36.29 1.96
CA GLN A 78 -11.81 36.26 1.29
C GLN A 78 -12.34 37.67 0.98
N CYS A 79 -11.46 38.69 1.02
CA CYS A 79 -11.79 40.08 0.75
C CYS A 79 -12.89 40.66 1.66
N GLU A 80 -13.03 40.13 2.88
CA GLU A 80 -13.91 40.68 3.91
C GLU A 80 -13.32 41.95 4.57
N VAL A 81 -12.01 42.17 4.37
CA VAL A 81 -11.23 43.32 4.85
C VAL A 81 -10.39 43.89 3.71
N ILE A 82 -9.74 45.05 3.93
CA ILE A 82 -8.82 45.62 2.95
C ILE A 82 -7.65 44.66 2.64
N GLN A 83 -7.14 44.68 1.42
CA GLN A 83 -6.10 43.73 0.96
C GLN A 83 -4.86 43.71 1.87
N GLY A 84 -4.43 44.87 2.38
CA GLY A 84 -3.29 44.95 3.29
C GLY A 84 -3.51 44.26 4.64
N TRP A 85 -4.77 44.09 5.09
CA TRP A 85 -5.08 43.25 6.23
C TRP A 85 -4.98 41.77 5.88
N ASP A 86 -5.53 41.35 4.75
CA ASP A 86 -5.45 39.95 4.31
C ASP A 86 -3.99 39.49 4.19
N GLU A 87 -3.14 40.31 3.56
CA GLU A 87 -1.70 40.02 3.45
C GLU A 87 -0.97 40.12 4.79
N GLY A 88 -1.25 41.16 5.58
CA GLY A 88 -0.55 41.43 6.83
C GLY A 88 -0.86 40.38 7.91
N VAL A 89 -2.14 40.09 8.12
CA VAL A 89 -2.63 39.18 9.17
C VAL A 89 -2.23 37.73 8.88
N ALA A 90 -2.11 37.33 7.60
CA ALA A 90 -1.57 36.03 7.21
C ALA A 90 -0.13 35.77 7.71
N THR A 91 0.62 36.82 8.03
CA THR A 91 1.98 36.70 8.57
C THR A 91 2.05 36.66 10.10
N MET A 92 0.92 36.82 10.80
CA MET A 92 0.88 36.93 12.27
C MET A 92 0.81 35.56 12.94
N LYS A 93 1.52 35.45 14.07
CA LYS A 93 1.47 34.28 14.97
C LYS A 93 0.45 34.50 16.08
N LYS A 94 -0.01 33.41 16.71
CA LYS A 94 -0.96 33.50 17.84
C LYS A 94 -0.38 34.35 18.98
N GLY A 95 -1.12 35.33 19.48
CA GLY A 95 -0.70 36.26 20.53
C GLY A 95 0.23 37.39 20.06
N GLU A 96 0.61 37.42 18.77
CA GLU A 96 1.46 38.47 18.21
C GLU A 96 0.72 39.81 18.17
N ARG A 97 1.41 40.90 18.49
CA ARG A 97 0.93 42.26 18.29
C ARG A 97 1.89 42.99 17.38
N ALA A 98 1.40 43.60 16.30
CA ALA A 98 2.22 44.24 15.29
C ALA A 98 1.56 45.52 14.76
N ILE A 99 2.38 46.45 14.28
CA ILE A 99 1.94 47.63 13.54
C ILE A 99 2.14 47.36 12.06
N PHE A 100 1.10 47.59 11.29
CA PHE A 100 1.09 47.55 9.84
C PHE A 100 0.95 48.97 9.30
N LYS A 101 1.84 49.34 8.39
CA LYS A 101 1.71 50.54 7.56
C LYS A 101 1.30 50.09 6.17
N ILE A 102 0.05 50.41 5.81
CA ILE A 102 -0.64 49.91 4.64
C ILE A 102 -0.75 51.04 3.62
N PRO A 103 -0.10 50.92 2.45
CA PRO A 103 -0.15 51.94 1.42
C PRO A 103 -1.54 51.97 0.74
N PRO A 104 -1.88 53.07 0.03
CA PRO A 104 -3.23 53.28 -0.48
C PRO A 104 -3.73 52.19 -1.43
N ASN A 105 -2.84 51.64 -2.28
CA ASN A 105 -3.13 50.55 -3.21
C ASN A 105 -3.58 49.26 -2.51
N LEU A 106 -3.22 49.05 -1.24
CA LEU A 106 -3.65 47.92 -0.42
C LEU A 106 -4.74 48.30 0.61
N ALA A 107 -5.28 49.52 0.50
CA ALA A 107 -6.32 50.07 1.36
C ALA A 107 -7.54 50.53 0.54
N TYR A 108 -7.79 51.85 0.47
CA TYR A 108 -8.96 52.43 -0.21
C TYR A 108 -8.61 53.20 -1.50
N GLY A 109 -7.36 53.12 -1.96
CA GLY A 109 -6.92 53.68 -3.24
C GLY A 109 -7.13 55.19 -3.41
N GLU A 110 -7.30 55.60 -4.66
CA GLU A 110 -7.51 57.00 -5.06
C GLU A 110 -8.86 57.57 -4.59
N GLU A 111 -9.85 56.72 -4.35
CA GLU A 111 -11.19 57.16 -3.93
C GLU A 111 -11.26 57.43 -2.42
N GLY A 112 -10.49 56.70 -1.62
CA GLY A 112 -10.58 56.75 -0.16
C GLY A 112 -11.89 56.14 0.36
N SER A 113 -12.25 56.50 1.59
CA SER A 113 -13.54 56.16 2.22
C SER A 113 -14.06 57.36 3.02
N PRO A 114 -14.64 58.36 2.33
CA PRO A 114 -15.09 59.60 2.96
C PRO A 114 -16.18 59.38 4.03
N PRO A 115 -16.24 60.19 5.10
CA PRO A 115 -15.38 61.36 5.37
C PRO A 115 -14.08 61.00 6.13
N LEU A 116 -13.90 59.75 6.55
CA LEU A 116 -12.86 59.36 7.50
C LEU A 116 -11.51 59.03 6.85
N VAL A 117 -11.52 58.44 5.65
CA VAL A 117 -10.31 58.09 4.90
C VAL A 117 -10.24 58.93 3.63
N PRO A 118 -9.28 59.87 3.52
CA PRO A 118 -9.07 60.64 2.30
C PRO A 118 -8.60 59.79 1.10
N PRO A 119 -8.76 60.29 -0.13
CA PRO A 119 -8.03 59.82 -1.31
C PRO A 119 -6.54 59.60 -1.06
N ASN A 120 -6.00 58.48 -1.54
CA ASN A 120 -4.58 58.14 -1.45
C ASN A 120 -3.99 58.13 -0.02
N ALA A 121 -4.83 57.84 0.97
CA ALA A 121 -4.41 57.80 2.37
C ALA A 121 -3.63 56.51 2.71
N THR A 122 -2.50 56.67 3.39
CA THR A 122 -1.77 55.55 4.02
C THR A 122 -2.34 55.29 5.40
N LEU A 123 -2.63 54.02 5.70
CA LEU A 123 -3.25 53.61 6.95
C LEU A 123 -2.24 52.95 7.88
N ILE A 124 -2.35 53.24 9.18
CA ILE A 124 -1.54 52.60 10.21
C ILE A 124 -2.48 51.82 11.14
N TYR A 125 -2.32 50.50 11.15
CA TYR A 125 -3.08 49.60 12.01
C TYR A 125 -2.17 48.92 13.01
N GLU A 126 -2.54 48.96 14.28
CA GLU A 126 -1.96 48.08 15.28
C GLU A 126 -2.92 46.93 15.52
N ILE A 127 -2.49 45.71 15.23
CA ILE A 127 -3.31 44.49 15.28
C ILE A 127 -2.68 43.51 16.27
N GLU A 128 -3.51 42.89 17.09
CA GLU A 128 -3.19 41.82 18.02
C GLU A 128 -3.96 40.55 17.63
N MET A 129 -3.22 39.50 17.27
CA MET A 129 -3.77 38.19 16.91
C MET A 129 -4.14 37.41 18.18
N LEU A 130 -5.43 37.16 18.41
CA LEU A 130 -5.90 36.42 19.58
C LEU A 130 -5.92 34.91 19.30
N SER A 131 -6.62 34.54 18.23
CA SER A 131 -6.85 33.15 17.82
C SER A 131 -7.23 33.09 16.35
N TRP A 132 -7.22 31.88 15.78
CA TRP A 132 -7.97 31.57 14.57
C TRP A 132 -8.53 30.16 14.68
N SER A 133 -9.59 29.90 13.91
CA SER A 133 -10.11 28.56 13.67
C SER A 133 -9.70 28.14 12.27
N THR A 134 -9.03 26.99 12.15
CA THR A 134 -8.67 26.48 10.82
C THR A 134 -9.91 25.95 10.12
N ILE A 135 -10.23 26.53 8.97
CA ILE A 135 -11.41 26.16 8.17
C ILE A 135 -10.91 25.67 6.82
N ARG A 136 -11.26 24.44 6.46
CA ARG A 136 -10.86 23.82 5.20
C ARG A 136 -12.07 23.46 4.38
N ASP A 137 -12.08 23.89 3.13
CA ASP A 137 -12.99 23.37 2.12
C ASP A 137 -12.49 21.99 1.68
N LEU A 138 -13.23 20.94 2.04
CA LEU A 138 -12.84 19.56 1.74
C LEU A 138 -13.18 19.14 0.30
N THR A 139 -14.08 19.87 -0.37
CA THR A 139 -14.55 19.57 -1.73
C THR A 139 -14.04 20.58 -2.77
N GLY A 140 -13.58 21.75 -2.32
CA GLY A 140 -13.10 22.85 -3.18
C GLY A 140 -14.22 23.68 -3.82
N ASP A 141 -15.47 23.34 -3.55
CA ASP A 141 -16.68 24.01 -4.04
C ASP A 141 -17.55 24.60 -2.91
N GLY A 142 -17.02 24.63 -1.68
CA GLY A 142 -17.67 25.17 -0.49
C GLY A 142 -18.80 24.30 0.07
N ARG A 143 -18.99 23.07 -0.42
CA ARG A 143 -20.08 22.18 0.05
C ARG A 143 -19.79 21.57 1.41
N ILE A 144 -18.54 21.18 1.67
CA ILE A 144 -18.14 20.59 2.95
C ILE A 144 -17.01 21.42 3.53
N MET A 145 -17.36 22.25 4.51
CA MET A 145 -16.40 23.06 5.24
C MET A 145 -16.08 22.38 6.57
N LYS A 146 -14.81 22.12 6.84
CA LYS A 146 -14.32 21.52 8.08
C LYS A 146 -13.65 22.58 8.93
N LYS A 147 -14.24 22.89 10.08
CA LYS A 147 -13.66 23.74 11.14
C LYS A 147 -12.99 22.85 12.18
N LEU A 148 -11.68 22.99 12.34
CA LEU A 148 -10.92 22.25 13.33
C LEU A 148 -11.21 22.78 14.75
N ILE A 149 -11.71 21.90 15.64
CA ILE A 149 -11.97 22.22 17.05
C ILE A 149 -10.79 21.79 17.92
N ARG A 150 -10.29 20.57 17.72
CA ARG A 150 -9.18 19.99 18.49
C ARG A 150 -8.24 19.22 17.56
N GLU A 151 -6.96 19.53 17.62
CA GLU A 151 -5.93 18.80 16.87
C GLU A 151 -5.85 17.33 17.31
N GLY A 152 -5.70 16.43 16.34
CA GLY A 152 -5.38 15.03 16.60
C GLY A 152 -3.88 14.75 16.68
N GLU A 153 -3.56 13.58 17.20
CA GLU A 153 -2.20 13.10 17.40
C GLU A 153 -1.64 12.38 16.16
N GLY A 154 -0.31 12.43 16.00
CA GLY A 154 0.39 11.77 14.90
C GLY A 154 0.24 12.49 13.56
N TRP A 155 0.62 11.80 12.49
CA TRP A 155 0.61 12.34 11.12
C TRP A 155 -0.24 11.51 10.15
N ALA A 156 -0.55 10.27 10.50
CA ALA A 156 -1.32 9.37 9.65
C ALA A 156 -2.81 9.71 9.69
N THR A 157 -3.49 9.49 8.57
CA THR A 157 -4.94 9.60 8.45
C THR A 157 -5.51 8.31 7.83
N PRO A 158 -6.80 7.99 8.09
CA PRO A 158 -7.48 6.86 7.47
C PRO A 158 -7.45 6.89 5.93
N ARG A 159 -7.38 5.70 5.33
CA ARG A 159 -7.50 5.46 3.89
C ARG A 159 -8.91 5.02 3.52
N GLU A 160 -9.17 4.93 2.22
CA GLU A 160 -10.49 4.59 1.67
C GLU A 160 -11.03 3.23 2.13
N ASP A 161 -10.16 2.23 2.29
CA ASP A 161 -10.59 0.90 2.75
C ASP A 161 -10.54 0.73 4.28
N ASP A 162 -10.00 1.70 5.02
CA ASP A 162 -9.83 1.58 6.47
C ASP A 162 -11.18 1.56 7.20
N GLU A 163 -11.23 0.89 8.36
CA GLU A 163 -12.40 0.90 9.24
C GLU A 163 -12.18 1.90 10.36
N VAL A 164 -12.94 2.98 10.37
CA VAL A 164 -12.81 4.07 11.33
C VAL A 164 -13.79 3.88 12.48
N LEU A 165 -13.38 4.27 13.68
CA LEU A 165 -14.23 4.44 14.85
C LEU A 165 -14.39 5.94 15.09
N VAL A 166 -15.62 6.44 14.99
CA VAL A 166 -15.93 7.86 15.17
C VAL A 166 -17.02 8.09 16.19
N LYS A 167 -16.99 9.25 16.85
CA LYS A 167 -18.13 9.79 17.60
C LYS A 167 -18.64 11.02 16.88
N TYR A 168 -19.94 11.25 16.91
CA TYR A 168 -20.48 12.40 16.22
C TYR A 168 -21.79 12.90 16.82
N GLU A 169 -22.09 14.16 16.54
CA GLU A 169 -23.37 14.79 16.81
C GLU A 169 -23.76 15.65 15.60
N ALA A 170 -24.84 15.26 14.91
CA ALA A 170 -25.34 15.95 13.72
C ALA A 170 -26.59 16.76 14.08
N ARG A 171 -26.57 18.06 13.78
CA ARG A 171 -27.66 19.01 14.01
C ARG A 171 -28.00 19.79 12.75
N MET A 172 -29.28 20.09 12.56
CA MET A 172 -29.72 21.01 11.50
C MET A 172 -29.45 22.47 11.91
N GLU A 173 -29.51 23.38 10.95
CA GLU A 173 -29.31 24.84 11.17
C GLU A 173 -30.24 25.41 12.26
N ASN A 174 -31.45 24.90 12.40
CA ASN A 174 -32.41 25.30 13.44
C ASN A 174 -32.10 24.72 14.83
N GLY A 175 -30.98 24.01 14.99
CA GLY A 175 -30.52 23.38 16.24
C GLY A 175 -31.12 22.00 16.52
N MET A 176 -32.04 21.50 15.68
CA MET A 176 -32.62 20.18 15.86
C MET A 176 -31.58 19.07 15.71
N LEU A 177 -31.55 18.15 16.68
CA LEU A 177 -30.68 16.99 16.63
C LEU A 177 -31.18 15.99 15.58
N VAL A 178 -30.33 15.63 14.62
CA VAL A 178 -30.62 14.65 13.58
C VAL A 178 -30.19 13.25 14.03
N SER A 179 -28.95 13.12 14.47
CA SER A 179 -28.36 11.83 14.86
C SER A 179 -27.15 12.07 15.76
N LYS A 180 -26.85 11.13 16.65
CA LYS A 180 -25.74 11.21 17.59
C LYS A 180 -25.21 9.82 17.93
N SER A 181 -23.90 9.69 18.09
CA SER A 181 -23.26 8.52 18.68
C SER A 181 -22.14 8.93 19.65
N ASP A 182 -22.41 8.78 20.95
CA ASP A 182 -21.45 9.03 22.03
C ASP A 182 -20.55 7.81 22.32
N GLU A 183 -21.09 6.61 22.12
CA GLU A 183 -20.38 5.33 22.34
C GLU A 183 -19.39 5.04 21.19
N GLY A 184 -19.61 5.66 20.04
CA GLY A 184 -18.80 5.52 18.84
C GLY A 184 -19.41 4.53 17.86
N VAL A 185 -19.22 4.77 16.57
CA VAL A 185 -19.66 3.90 15.48
C VAL A 185 -18.46 3.49 14.63
N GLU A 186 -18.39 2.21 14.30
CA GLU A 186 -17.41 1.68 13.35
C GLU A 186 -18.02 1.61 11.95
N PHE A 187 -17.32 2.12 10.95
CA PHE A 187 -17.71 1.97 9.54
C PHE A 187 -16.50 1.94 8.62
N ASN A 188 -16.64 1.30 7.46
CA ASN A 188 -15.64 1.34 6.40
C ASN A 188 -15.72 2.68 5.66
N VAL A 189 -14.59 3.36 5.46
CA VAL A 189 -14.58 4.69 4.83
C VAL A 189 -15.23 4.68 3.43
N SER A 190 -15.04 3.61 2.65
CA SER A 190 -15.60 3.47 1.30
C SER A 190 -17.11 3.21 1.27
N ASP A 191 -17.63 2.48 2.26
CA ASP A 191 -19.08 2.27 2.41
C ASP A 191 -19.77 3.56 2.89
N GLY A 192 -19.05 4.34 3.70
CA GLY A 192 -19.53 5.57 4.30
C GLY A 192 -20.56 5.36 5.39
N TYR A 193 -20.93 6.47 6.03
CA TYR A 193 -21.87 6.46 7.15
C TYR A 193 -22.54 7.82 7.30
N LEU A 194 -23.86 7.81 7.55
CA LEU A 194 -24.76 8.97 7.69
C LEU A 194 -24.84 9.89 6.45
N CYS A 195 -23.72 10.45 6.01
CA CYS A 195 -23.60 11.26 4.80
C CYS A 195 -22.17 11.23 4.23
N PRO A 196 -21.97 11.57 2.94
CA PRO A 196 -20.64 11.56 2.31
C PRO A 196 -19.61 12.44 3.02
N ALA A 197 -20.05 13.48 3.73
CA ALA A 197 -19.16 14.40 4.44
C ALA A 197 -18.33 13.70 5.53
N MET A 198 -18.88 12.67 6.18
CA MET A 198 -18.14 11.93 7.20
C MET A 198 -16.94 11.19 6.58
N SER A 199 -17.15 10.43 5.50
CA SER A 199 -16.08 9.71 4.80
C SER A 199 -15.00 10.65 4.23
N ILE A 200 -15.40 11.80 3.70
CA ILE A 200 -14.47 12.81 3.20
C ILE A 200 -13.66 13.42 4.35
N ALA A 201 -14.33 13.79 5.45
CA ALA A 201 -13.69 14.40 6.61
C ALA A 201 -12.68 13.47 7.28
N VAL A 202 -13.06 12.22 7.59
CA VAL A 202 -12.17 11.30 8.33
C VAL A 202 -10.84 11.04 7.61
N LYS A 203 -10.81 11.04 6.26
CA LYS A 203 -9.57 10.92 5.47
C LYS A 203 -8.58 12.07 5.68
N THR A 204 -9.06 13.20 6.18
CA THR A 204 -8.27 14.40 6.50
C THR A 204 -8.02 14.57 8.00
N MET A 205 -8.58 13.69 8.83
CA MET A 205 -8.50 13.78 10.28
C MET A 205 -7.42 12.86 10.84
N ARG A 206 -6.79 13.31 11.92
CA ARG A 206 -5.83 12.53 12.72
C ARG A 206 -6.52 11.87 13.90
N LYS A 207 -5.84 10.91 14.53
CA LYS A 207 -6.36 10.19 15.70
C LYS A 207 -6.67 11.17 16.84
N GLY A 208 -7.87 11.14 17.38
CA GLY A 208 -8.36 12.03 18.45
C GLY A 208 -8.77 13.44 18.00
N GLU A 209 -8.69 13.74 16.69
CA GLU A 209 -9.09 15.03 16.13
C GLU A 209 -10.60 15.23 16.26
N VAL A 210 -11.01 16.45 16.64
CA VAL A 210 -12.41 16.88 16.66
C VAL A 210 -12.60 18.04 15.70
N ALA A 211 -13.59 17.94 14.83
CA ALA A 211 -13.91 18.98 13.87
C ALA A 211 -15.43 19.16 13.75
N GLU A 212 -15.84 20.39 13.46
CA GLU A 212 -17.20 20.70 13.04
C GLU A 212 -17.25 20.74 11.52
N LEU A 213 -18.19 19.99 10.94
CA LEU A 213 -18.45 19.96 9.50
C LEU A 213 -19.70 20.76 9.22
N ALA A 214 -19.58 21.84 8.45
CA ALA A 214 -20.72 22.53 7.87
C ALA A 214 -20.99 21.94 6.48
N VAL A 215 -22.11 21.23 6.34
CA VAL A 215 -22.48 20.48 5.13
C VAL A 215 -23.63 21.19 4.43
N ARG A 216 -23.38 21.69 3.22
CA ARG A 216 -24.42 22.27 2.35
C ARG A 216 -24.95 21.22 1.39
N LEU A 217 -26.21 20.84 1.55
CA LEU A 217 -26.92 19.93 0.64
C LEU A 217 -27.74 20.77 -0.35
N PHE A 218 -27.44 20.66 -1.65
CA PHE A 218 -28.31 21.20 -2.70
C PHE A 218 -29.21 20.09 -3.23
N TYR A 219 -30.49 20.15 -2.92
CA TYR A 219 -31.51 19.35 -3.61
C TYR A 219 -31.79 20.01 -4.98
N GLY A 220 -31.16 19.52 -6.05
CA GLY A 220 -31.48 19.99 -7.40
C GLY A 220 -30.53 19.59 -8.54
N GLN A 221 -30.96 18.59 -9.32
CA GLN A 221 -30.57 18.23 -10.69
C GLN A 221 -29.08 17.95 -11.01
N SER A 222 -28.70 16.67 -11.02
CA SER A 222 -28.42 15.94 -12.27
C SER A 222 -27.93 14.52 -11.96
N GLN A 223 -28.12 13.64 -12.94
CA GLN A 223 -27.88 12.20 -12.92
C GLN A 223 -26.43 11.85 -12.49
N ASN A 224 -26.25 11.38 -11.26
CA ASN A 224 -25.39 10.24 -10.93
C ASN A 224 -25.60 9.87 -9.46
N SER A 225 -26.14 8.67 -9.27
CA SER A 225 -26.44 8.06 -7.99
C SER A 225 -25.19 7.93 -7.12
N TYR A 226 -25.02 8.82 -6.15
CA TYR A 226 -24.33 8.47 -4.91
C TYR A 226 -25.40 8.43 -3.83
N MET A 227 -25.80 7.20 -3.51
CA MET A 227 -26.86 6.85 -2.58
C MET A 227 -26.64 7.53 -1.22
N ILE A 228 -27.53 8.43 -0.84
CA ILE A 228 -27.68 8.91 0.53
C ILE A 228 -28.73 8.00 1.15
N THR A 229 -28.32 7.04 1.99
CA THR A 229 -29.24 6.15 2.70
C THR A 229 -29.83 6.85 3.93
N GLU A 230 -31.16 6.71 4.07
CA GLU A 230 -32.00 7.00 5.25
C GLU A 230 -32.21 8.47 5.70
N LEU A 231 -31.53 9.46 5.14
CA LEU A 231 -31.78 10.88 5.51
C LEU A 231 -33.02 11.50 4.84
N ASP A 232 -33.52 10.91 3.75
CA ASP A 232 -34.64 11.45 2.96
C ASP A 232 -36.01 11.40 3.67
N ALA A 233 -36.16 10.65 4.77
CA ALA A 233 -37.43 10.53 5.46
C ALA A 233 -37.67 11.57 6.57
N VAL A 234 -36.64 12.34 6.98
CA VAL A 234 -36.69 13.19 8.18
C VAL A 234 -36.40 14.67 7.89
N LEU A 235 -35.78 15.01 6.76
CA LEU A 235 -35.33 16.37 6.50
C LEU A 235 -36.37 17.19 5.71
N PRO A 236 -36.86 18.33 6.22
CA PRO A 236 -37.66 19.26 5.42
C PRO A 236 -36.83 19.84 4.25
N PRO A 237 -37.45 20.04 3.07
CA PRO A 237 -36.77 20.40 1.82
C PRO A 237 -36.05 21.77 1.82
N ASP A 238 -36.24 22.57 2.87
CA ASP A 238 -35.69 23.93 2.99
C ASP A 238 -34.47 24.04 3.95
N SER A 239 -34.01 22.94 4.55
CA SER A 239 -32.84 22.96 5.44
C SER A 239 -31.55 22.68 4.67
N ASN A 240 -30.85 23.75 4.31
CA ASN A 240 -29.69 23.72 3.42
C ASN A 240 -28.34 23.51 4.14
N LEU A 241 -28.32 23.43 5.48
CA LEU A 241 -27.08 23.36 6.26
C LEU A 241 -27.22 22.43 7.48
N THR A 242 -26.43 21.36 7.50
CA THR A 242 -26.28 20.47 8.66
C THR A 242 -24.89 20.67 9.25
N SER A 243 -24.82 20.95 10.55
CA SER A 243 -23.56 20.94 11.32
C SER A 243 -23.34 19.56 11.91
N ILE A 244 -22.15 18.99 11.73
CA ILE A 244 -21.75 17.70 12.31
C ILE A 244 -20.48 17.90 13.12
N GLU A 245 -20.57 17.81 14.44
CA GLU A 245 -19.40 17.65 15.27
C GLU A 245 -18.92 16.20 15.14
N LEU A 246 -17.68 16.00 14.72
CA LEU A 246 -17.10 14.69 14.41
C LEU A 246 -15.77 14.52 15.14
N GLU A 247 -15.63 13.43 15.86
CA GLU A 247 -14.39 12.98 16.49
C GLU A 247 -13.90 11.69 15.83
N LEU A 248 -12.67 11.70 15.30
CA LEU A 248 -12.02 10.47 14.83
C LEU A 248 -11.29 9.80 16.00
N VAL A 249 -11.91 8.80 16.63
CA VAL A 249 -11.35 8.15 17.83
C VAL A 249 -10.14 7.28 17.47
N SER A 250 -10.30 6.40 16.49
CA SER A 250 -9.24 5.51 16.00
C SER A 250 -9.63 4.88 14.66
N TRP A 251 -8.75 4.08 14.06
CA TRP A 251 -9.11 3.26 12.91
C TRP A 251 -8.26 1.98 12.86
N LYS A 252 -8.80 0.96 12.20
CA LYS A 252 -8.10 -0.29 11.88
C LYS A 252 -7.69 -0.23 10.42
N VAL A 253 -6.40 -0.42 10.17
CA VAL A 253 -5.86 -0.39 8.81
C VAL A 253 -6.33 -1.63 8.06
N VAL A 254 -6.95 -1.41 6.91
CA VAL A 254 -7.36 -2.45 5.98
C VAL A 254 -6.55 -2.28 4.70
N THR A 255 -5.99 -3.37 4.21
CA THR A 255 -5.16 -3.39 3.01
C THR A 255 -5.77 -4.34 2.01
N ASP A 256 -6.09 -3.81 0.83
CA ASP A 256 -6.31 -4.63 -0.37
C ASP A 256 -4.94 -5.15 -0.86
N VAL A 257 -4.71 -6.45 -0.71
CA VAL A 257 -3.42 -7.10 -0.99
C VAL A 257 -3.22 -7.29 -2.50
N THR A 258 -4.31 -7.38 -3.26
CA THR A 258 -4.31 -7.66 -4.71
C THR A 258 -4.68 -6.45 -5.56
N GLY A 259 -5.37 -5.46 -4.98
CA GLY A 259 -5.89 -4.28 -5.69
C GLY A 259 -7.24 -4.52 -6.37
N ASP A 260 -7.78 -5.74 -6.27
CA ASP A 260 -9.07 -6.15 -6.86
C ASP A 260 -10.13 -6.45 -5.78
N LYS A 261 -9.85 -6.07 -4.52
CA LYS A 261 -10.67 -6.32 -3.32
C LYS A 261 -10.95 -7.80 -2.99
N LYS A 262 -10.25 -8.75 -3.63
CA LYS A 262 -10.46 -10.19 -3.39
C LYS A 262 -9.61 -10.75 -2.25
N ILE A 263 -8.56 -10.03 -1.83
CA ILE A 263 -7.78 -10.35 -0.64
C ILE A 263 -7.71 -9.10 0.24
N MET A 264 -8.51 -9.08 1.29
CA MET A 264 -8.57 -7.96 2.22
C MET A 264 -7.91 -8.35 3.54
N LYS A 265 -6.90 -7.60 3.96
CA LYS A 265 -6.24 -7.80 5.27
C LYS A 265 -6.57 -6.66 6.21
N LYS A 266 -7.24 -6.96 7.31
CA LYS A 266 -7.55 -6.03 8.40
C LYS A 266 -6.64 -6.29 9.59
N ILE A 267 -5.85 -5.29 9.99
CA ILE A 267 -4.91 -5.42 11.11
C ILE A 267 -5.71 -5.41 12.43
N LYS A 268 -5.57 -6.47 13.24
CA LYS A 268 -6.08 -6.54 14.62
C LYS A 268 -5.05 -6.04 15.64
N LYS A 269 -3.79 -6.46 15.46
CA LYS A 269 -2.64 -6.02 16.28
C LYS A 269 -1.50 -5.62 15.36
N VAL A 270 -1.00 -4.41 15.53
CA VAL A 270 0.13 -3.90 14.73
C VAL A 270 1.39 -4.67 15.09
N GLY A 271 2.09 -5.18 14.07
CA GLY A 271 3.37 -5.84 14.26
C GLY A 271 4.55 -4.87 14.43
N GLU A 272 5.69 -5.43 14.78
CA GLU A 272 6.93 -4.74 15.10
C GLU A 272 7.89 -4.67 13.90
N GLY A 273 8.75 -3.65 13.90
CA GLY A 273 9.75 -3.45 12.86
C GLY A 273 9.21 -2.91 11.53
N PHE A 274 10.08 -2.91 10.53
CA PHE A 274 9.79 -2.39 9.18
C PHE A 274 9.82 -3.48 8.10
N ASP A 275 10.48 -4.60 8.39
CA ASP A 275 10.64 -5.69 7.45
C ASP A 275 9.36 -6.52 7.31
N ARG A 276 9.27 -7.18 6.16
CA ARG A 276 8.23 -8.13 5.79
C ARG A 276 8.86 -9.35 5.11
N PRO A 277 8.19 -10.52 5.12
CA PRO A 277 8.64 -11.67 4.35
C PRO A 277 8.75 -11.34 2.85
N ASN A 278 9.79 -11.87 2.20
CA ASN A 278 9.97 -11.86 0.75
C ASN A 278 9.85 -13.28 0.17
N GLU A 279 9.95 -13.44 -1.15
CA GLU A 279 10.00 -14.75 -1.80
C GLU A 279 11.11 -15.63 -1.19
N GLY A 280 10.76 -16.85 -0.77
CA GLY A 280 11.68 -17.80 -0.16
C GLY A 280 11.91 -17.61 1.34
N SER A 281 11.29 -16.61 1.98
CA SER A 281 11.39 -16.44 3.43
C SER A 281 10.86 -17.65 4.17
N GLN A 282 11.52 -18.03 5.26
CA GLN A 282 10.96 -18.95 6.24
C GLN A 282 10.07 -18.15 7.19
N VAL A 283 8.78 -18.49 7.24
CA VAL A 283 7.80 -17.81 8.08
C VAL A 283 7.26 -18.76 9.14
N LYS A 284 6.99 -18.23 10.33
CA LYS A 284 6.37 -18.92 11.45
C LYS A 284 5.02 -18.28 11.71
N VAL A 285 3.94 -19.03 11.54
CA VAL A 285 2.58 -18.50 11.65
C VAL A 285 1.70 -19.35 12.55
N ILE A 286 0.68 -18.72 13.11
CA ILE A 286 -0.46 -19.37 13.73
C ILE A 286 -1.68 -18.87 12.97
N TYR A 287 -2.52 -19.76 12.46
CA TYR A 287 -3.74 -19.33 11.81
C TYR A 287 -4.95 -20.24 12.05
N LEU A 288 -6.11 -19.60 12.03
CA LEU A 288 -7.43 -20.23 12.10
C LEU A 288 -8.23 -19.82 10.86
N CYS A 289 -8.62 -20.81 10.05
CA CYS A 289 -9.47 -20.62 8.88
C CYS A 289 -10.93 -20.93 9.22
N LYS A 290 -11.82 -20.01 8.83
CA LYS A 290 -13.26 -20.12 9.00
C LYS A 290 -14.00 -19.95 7.67
N GLY A 291 -15.14 -20.64 7.54
CA GLY A 291 -16.09 -20.48 6.45
C GLY A 291 -16.99 -19.26 6.59
N GLU A 292 -17.88 -19.06 5.62
CA GLU A 292 -18.88 -17.97 5.64
C GLU A 292 -19.89 -18.10 6.77
N ASP A 293 -20.15 -19.33 7.22
CA ASP A 293 -21.02 -19.68 8.34
C ASP A 293 -20.30 -19.70 9.70
N ASP A 294 -19.10 -19.10 9.78
CA ASP A 294 -18.20 -19.10 10.95
C ASP A 294 -17.72 -20.51 11.37
N THR A 295 -17.95 -21.54 10.53
CA THR A 295 -17.45 -22.89 10.81
C THR A 295 -15.93 -22.93 10.70
N ILE A 296 -15.27 -23.54 11.69
CA ILE A 296 -13.82 -23.71 11.66
C ILE A 296 -13.47 -24.82 10.67
N ILE A 297 -12.71 -24.45 9.63
CA ILE A 297 -12.28 -25.38 8.57
C ILE A 297 -10.91 -25.96 8.89
N GLU A 298 -9.98 -25.11 9.31
CA GLU A 298 -8.59 -25.48 9.57
C GLU A 298 -8.00 -24.64 10.70
N ARG A 299 -7.14 -25.26 11.51
CA ARG A 299 -6.25 -24.57 12.45
C ARG A 299 -4.82 -25.09 12.23
N LYS A 300 -3.86 -24.19 12.11
CA LYS A 300 -2.43 -24.52 11.98
C LYS A 300 -1.58 -23.70 12.96
N GLY A 301 -0.58 -24.37 13.52
CA GLY A 301 0.32 -23.78 14.49
C GLY A 301 -0.32 -23.60 15.87
N SER A 302 0.55 -23.36 16.84
CA SER A 302 0.22 -22.99 18.21
C SER A 302 1.29 -22.02 18.73
N GLU A 303 1.07 -21.43 19.90
CA GLU A 303 2.07 -20.55 20.53
C GLU A 303 3.38 -21.30 20.86
N GLU A 304 3.28 -22.58 21.22
CA GLU A 304 4.43 -23.43 21.55
C GLU A 304 5.14 -23.97 20.30
N GLU A 305 4.36 -24.39 19.31
CA GLU A 305 4.85 -24.93 18.02
C GLU A 305 4.14 -24.21 16.86
N PRO A 306 4.68 -23.06 16.42
CA PRO A 306 4.16 -22.34 15.26
C PRO A 306 4.27 -23.18 13.99
N PHE A 307 3.36 -22.97 13.04
CA PHE A 307 3.45 -23.61 11.73
C PHE A 307 4.52 -22.91 10.88
N GLU A 308 5.54 -23.66 10.49
CA GLU A 308 6.65 -23.14 9.69
C GLU A 308 6.52 -23.55 8.22
N PHE A 309 6.66 -22.58 7.31
CA PHE A 309 6.70 -22.84 5.88
C PHE A 309 7.57 -21.81 5.15
N THR A 310 7.91 -22.12 3.89
CA THR A 310 8.68 -21.22 3.02
C THR A 310 7.73 -20.54 2.04
N THR A 311 7.80 -19.22 1.95
CA THR A 311 6.93 -18.44 1.06
C THR A 311 7.20 -18.74 -0.42
N GLN A 312 6.14 -18.70 -1.22
CA GLN A 312 6.09 -19.03 -2.64
C GLN A 312 6.49 -20.48 -2.95
N GLU A 313 6.21 -21.40 -2.02
CA GLU A 313 6.40 -22.84 -2.21
C GLU A 313 5.10 -23.63 -2.18
N GLU A 314 3.94 -22.96 -2.34
CA GLU A 314 2.61 -23.58 -2.47
C GLU A 314 2.21 -24.44 -1.26
N GLN A 315 2.76 -24.13 -0.08
CA GLN A 315 2.48 -24.87 1.16
C GLN A 315 1.18 -24.44 1.85
N VAL A 316 0.64 -23.28 1.48
CA VAL A 316 -0.64 -22.72 1.94
C VAL A 316 -1.38 -22.09 0.75
N PRO A 317 -2.69 -21.80 0.86
CA PRO A 317 -3.44 -21.12 -0.20
C PRO A 317 -2.77 -19.80 -0.62
N GLU A 318 -2.73 -19.52 -1.92
CA GLU A 318 -2.05 -18.34 -2.49
C GLU A 318 -2.52 -17.05 -1.80
N GLY A 319 -3.83 -16.91 -1.58
CA GLY A 319 -4.36 -15.70 -1.00
C GLY A 319 -3.93 -15.47 0.45
N LEU A 320 -3.83 -16.53 1.24
CA LEU A 320 -3.29 -16.48 2.60
C LEU A 320 -1.80 -16.12 2.59
N GLU A 321 -1.02 -16.76 1.71
CA GLU A 321 0.41 -16.49 1.59
C GLU A 321 0.69 -15.03 1.23
N ARG A 322 -0.02 -14.50 0.23
CA ARG A 322 0.12 -13.11 -0.20
C ARG A 322 -0.19 -12.14 0.93
N ALA A 323 -1.22 -12.42 1.73
CA ALA A 323 -1.53 -11.61 2.91
C ALA A 323 -0.39 -11.66 3.95
N ILE A 324 0.12 -12.86 4.28
CA ILE A 324 1.25 -13.05 5.21
C ILE A 324 2.49 -12.28 4.76
N MET A 325 2.78 -12.25 3.46
CA MET A 325 3.92 -11.49 2.91
C MET A 325 3.78 -9.96 3.08
N THR A 326 2.59 -9.44 3.40
CA THR A 326 2.39 -8.02 3.74
C THR A 326 2.48 -7.74 5.24
N MET A 327 2.53 -8.77 6.08
CA MET A 327 2.52 -8.67 7.54
C MET A 327 3.91 -8.37 8.09
N LYS A 328 3.94 -7.71 9.24
CA LYS A 328 5.13 -7.52 10.07
C LYS A 328 5.24 -8.61 11.14
N LYS A 329 6.42 -8.72 11.75
CA LYS A 329 6.64 -9.62 12.89
C LYS A 329 5.66 -9.31 14.03
N ALA A 330 5.11 -10.33 14.66
CA ALA A 330 4.08 -10.25 15.70
C ALA A 330 2.78 -9.52 15.29
N GLU A 331 2.55 -9.27 14.00
CA GLU A 331 1.29 -8.73 13.49
C GLU A 331 0.19 -9.78 13.58
N GLN A 332 -0.99 -9.38 14.07
CA GLN A 332 -2.21 -10.19 13.99
C GLN A 332 -3.20 -9.52 13.05
N ALA A 333 -3.77 -10.30 12.14
CA ALA A 333 -4.69 -9.78 11.14
C ALA A 333 -5.86 -10.74 10.90
N LEU A 334 -6.99 -10.17 10.48
CA LEU A 334 -8.07 -10.89 9.84
C LEU A 334 -7.90 -10.76 8.32
N VAL A 335 -7.80 -11.88 7.62
CA VAL A 335 -7.62 -11.94 6.17
C VAL A 335 -8.85 -12.57 5.55
N THR A 336 -9.51 -11.83 4.66
CA THR A 336 -10.61 -12.32 3.85
C THR A 336 -10.06 -12.71 2.48
N VAL A 337 -10.26 -13.96 2.05
CA VAL A 337 -9.73 -14.50 0.79
C VAL A 337 -10.87 -15.06 -0.06
N HIS A 338 -11.04 -14.52 -1.27
CA HIS A 338 -12.00 -15.02 -2.24
C HIS A 338 -11.53 -16.35 -2.89
N ALA A 339 -12.48 -17.20 -3.30
CA ALA A 339 -12.23 -18.57 -3.74
C ALA A 339 -11.24 -18.71 -4.90
N GLU A 340 -11.14 -17.69 -5.76
CA GLU A 340 -10.19 -17.67 -6.88
C GLU A 340 -8.73 -17.75 -6.42
N TYR A 341 -8.41 -17.21 -5.23
CA TYR A 341 -7.07 -17.24 -4.63
C TYR A 341 -6.88 -18.41 -3.65
N LEU A 342 -7.82 -19.36 -3.63
CA LEU A 342 -7.70 -20.63 -2.92
C LEU A 342 -7.27 -21.77 -3.85
N CYS A 343 -7.37 -21.57 -5.16
CA CYS A 343 -7.05 -22.55 -6.20
C CYS A 343 -5.54 -22.81 -6.27
N GLY A 344 -5.14 -24.08 -6.28
CA GLY A 344 -3.74 -24.52 -6.33
C GLY A 344 -3.32 -25.38 -5.14
N TYR A 345 -3.98 -25.21 -3.99
CA TYR A 345 -3.89 -26.15 -2.87
C TYR A 345 -4.85 -27.32 -3.12
N SER A 346 -4.35 -28.40 -3.73
CA SER A 346 -5.16 -29.57 -4.04
C SER A 346 -5.70 -30.24 -2.77
N ASN A 347 -7.03 -30.27 -2.65
CA ASN A 347 -7.89 -31.21 -1.93
C ASN A 347 -7.17 -32.12 -0.90
N SER A 348 -6.99 -31.62 0.32
CA SER A 348 -7.00 -32.47 1.50
C SER A 348 -8.23 -32.09 2.34
N GLN A 349 -9.26 -32.94 2.22
CA GLN A 349 -10.60 -32.82 2.80
C GLN A 349 -11.56 -31.93 2.00
N GLY A 350 -12.54 -32.57 1.33
CA GLY A 350 -13.63 -31.93 0.59
C GLY A 350 -14.61 -31.14 1.47
N LYS A 351 -14.11 -30.19 2.27
CA LYS A 351 -14.87 -29.29 3.14
C LYS A 351 -14.94 -27.84 2.63
N THR A 352 -14.19 -27.50 1.59
CA THR A 352 -14.12 -26.14 1.02
C THR A 352 -14.96 -25.93 -0.24
N ALA A 353 -15.71 -26.94 -0.71
CA ALA A 353 -16.34 -26.92 -2.03
C ALA A 353 -17.50 -25.90 -2.20
N ASN A 354 -18.03 -25.31 -1.12
CA ASN A 354 -19.19 -24.41 -1.20
C ASN A 354 -18.95 -22.96 -0.76
N ASN A 355 -17.80 -22.62 -0.18
CA ASN A 355 -17.55 -21.27 0.32
C ASN A 355 -16.90 -20.41 -0.78
N LYS A 356 -17.51 -19.26 -1.09
CA LYS A 356 -16.95 -18.28 -2.04
C LYS A 356 -15.85 -17.45 -1.40
N VAL A 357 -15.89 -17.31 -0.07
CA VAL A 357 -14.93 -16.54 0.72
C VAL A 357 -14.52 -17.34 1.96
N LEU A 358 -13.23 -17.28 2.32
CA LEU A 358 -12.71 -17.80 3.57
C LEU A 358 -12.12 -16.68 4.42
N TYR A 359 -12.24 -16.81 5.74
CA TYR A 359 -11.74 -15.86 6.72
C TYR A 359 -10.61 -16.51 7.53
N TYR A 360 -9.44 -15.88 7.53
CA TYR A 360 -8.28 -16.33 8.29
C TYR A 360 -7.97 -15.36 9.41
N GLU A 361 -7.93 -15.84 10.64
CA GLU A 361 -7.27 -15.13 11.74
C GLU A 361 -5.82 -15.58 11.75
N VAL A 362 -4.90 -14.67 11.46
CA VAL A 362 -3.47 -14.98 11.24
C VAL A 362 -2.62 -14.18 12.21
N GLU A 363 -1.66 -14.85 12.81
CA GLU A 363 -0.54 -14.25 13.52
C GLU A 363 0.77 -14.61 12.82
N LEU A 364 1.53 -13.60 12.39
CA LEU A 364 2.89 -13.78 11.92
C LEU A 364 3.84 -13.71 13.11
N VAL A 365 4.14 -14.86 13.71
CA VAL A 365 4.96 -14.95 14.93
C VAL A 365 6.38 -14.45 14.66
N ASP A 366 7.03 -14.97 13.62
CA ASP A 366 8.38 -14.56 13.21
C ASP A 366 8.65 -14.90 11.75
N PHE A 367 9.72 -14.35 11.18
CA PHE A 367 10.21 -14.76 9.87
C PHE A 367 11.71 -14.49 9.69
N VAL A 368 12.33 -15.30 8.83
CA VAL A 368 13.70 -15.11 8.34
C VAL A 368 13.62 -14.82 6.85
N LYS A 369 14.06 -13.62 6.45
CA LYS A 369 14.07 -13.21 5.04
C LYS A 369 15.05 -14.05 4.25
N GLU A 370 14.64 -14.46 3.06
CA GLU A 370 15.58 -15.04 2.10
C GLU A 370 16.47 -13.93 1.56
N LYS A 371 17.77 -14.22 1.48
CA LYS A 371 18.73 -13.29 0.88
C LYS A 371 18.44 -13.24 -0.62
N PRO A 372 18.15 -12.07 -1.22
CA PRO A 372 17.91 -12.02 -2.66
C PRO A 372 19.18 -12.37 -3.44
N PHE A 373 19.02 -12.99 -4.61
CA PHE A 373 20.14 -13.56 -5.37
C PHE A 373 21.27 -12.56 -5.71
N TRP A 374 20.95 -11.26 -5.85
CA TRP A 374 21.93 -10.21 -6.14
C TRP A 374 22.74 -9.78 -4.90
N LYS A 375 22.30 -10.15 -3.69
CA LYS A 375 23.06 -9.96 -2.45
C LYS A 375 23.88 -11.19 -2.07
N MET A 376 23.68 -12.33 -2.76
CA MET A 376 24.43 -13.55 -2.50
C MET A 376 25.80 -13.51 -3.17
N ASP A 377 26.83 -13.98 -2.48
CA ASP A 377 28.12 -14.29 -3.09
C ASP A 377 28.06 -15.60 -3.92
N THR A 378 29.15 -15.93 -4.62
CA THR A 378 29.22 -17.10 -5.50
C THR A 378 29.05 -18.42 -4.73
N GLN A 379 29.62 -18.52 -3.54
CA GLN A 379 29.55 -19.70 -2.70
C GLN A 379 28.13 -19.90 -2.13
N GLU A 380 27.52 -18.83 -1.63
CA GLU A 380 26.13 -18.82 -1.15
C GLU A 380 25.14 -19.23 -2.26
N LYS A 381 25.36 -18.79 -3.52
CA LYS A 381 24.54 -19.20 -4.68
C LYS A 381 24.65 -20.69 -4.95
N ILE A 382 25.85 -21.25 -4.92
CA ILE A 382 26.08 -22.68 -5.13
C ILE A 382 25.41 -23.48 -4.02
N GLU A 383 25.57 -23.07 -2.76
CA GLU A 383 24.93 -23.73 -1.62
C GLU A 383 23.39 -23.63 -1.67
N ALA A 384 22.84 -22.48 -2.08
CA ALA A 384 21.40 -22.32 -2.28
C ALA A 384 20.87 -23.26 -3.38
N CYS A 385 21.60 -23.40 -4.49
CA CYS A 385 21.31 -24.37 -5.55
C CYS A 385 21.32 -25.81 -5.00
N GLU A 386 22.33 -26.17 -4.20
CA GLU A 386 22.45 -27.49 -3.58
C GLU A 386 21.28 -27.80 -2.64
N ARG A 387 20.90 -26.84 -1.79
CA ARG A 387 19.73 -26.97 -0.89
C ARG A 387 18.44 -27.17 -1.69
N LYS A 388 18.15 -26.33 -2.69
CA LYS A 388 16.93 -26.47 -3.50
C LYS A 388 16.91 -27.75 -4.34
N LYS A 389 18.06 -28.21 -4.83
CA LYS A 389 18.19 -29.54 -5.46
C LYS A 389 17.88 -30.65 -4.47
N HIS A 390 18.35 -30.55 -3.23
CA HIS A 390 18.07 -31.52 -2.18
C HIS A 390 16.56 -31.58 -1.88
N ASP A 391 15.89 -30.45 -1.71
CA ASP A 391 14.42 -30.38 -1.56
C ASP A 391 13.69 -31.06 -2.71
N GLY A 392 14.13 -30.78 -3.96
CA GLY A 392 13.59 -31.43 -5.15
C GLY A 392 13.74 -32.95 -5.12
N ASN A 393 14.86 -33.46 -4.59
CA ASN A 393 15.07 -34.89 -4.43
C ASN A 393 14.15 -35.51 -3.37
N LEU A 394 13.88 -34.80 -2.27
CA LEU A 394 12.93 -35.25 -1.25
C LEU A 394 11.51 -35.34 -1.82
N LEU A 395 11.07 -34.32 -2.57
CA LEU A 395 9.77 -34.31 -3.24
C LEU A 395 9.66 -35.40 -4.32
N PHE A 396 10.74 -35.65 -5.06
CA PHE A 396 10.78 -36.72 -6.05
C PHE A 396 10.59 -38.10 -5.40
N LYS A 397 11.22 -38.32 -4.23
CA LYS A 397 11.05 -39.56 -3.44
C LYS A 397 9.63 -39.69 -2.88
N ALA A 398 8.98 -38.58 -2.58
CA ALA A 398 7.58 -38.53 -2.16
C ALA A 398 6.59 -38.62 -3.34
N GLU A 399 7.05 -38.96 -4.55
CA GLU A 399 6.27 -39.05 -5.79
C GLU A 399 5.56 -37.75 -6.21
N ASN A 400 5.94 -36.61 -5.60
CA ASN A 400 5.42 -35.30 -5.94
C ASN A 400 6.25 -34.67 -7.08
N PHE A 401 6.12 -35.23 -8.28
CA PHE A 401 6.96 -34.89 -9.44
C PHE A 401 6.78 -33.44 -9.92
N MET A 402 5.57 -32.88 -9.80
CA MET A 402 5.29 -31.50 -10.21
C MET A 402 6.07 -30.50 -9.35
N HIS A 403 5.98 -30.61 -8.03
CA HIS A 403 6.69 -29.72 -7.12
C HIS A 403 8.21 -29.97 -7.16
N ALA A 404 8.64 -31.22 -7.31
CA ALA A 404 10.05 -31.55 -7.52
C ALA A 404 10.62 -30.85 -8.77
N SER A 405 9.88 -30.86 -9.88
CA SER A 405 10.25 -30.16 -11.12
C SER A 405 10.46 -28.66 -10.89
N LYS A 406 9.49 -27.99 -10.25
CA LYS A 406 9.58 -26.56 -9.90
C LYS A 406 10.82 -26.26 -9.02
N LYS A 407 11.15 -27.14 -8.07
CA LYS A 407 12.34 -26.97 -7.21
C LYS A 407 13.65 -27.03 -8.00
N TYR A 408 13.77 -27.95 -8.96
CA TYR A 408 14.96 -28.01 -9.81
C TYR A 408 15.09 -26.78 -10.71
N GLU A 409 13.98 -26.27 -11.24
CA GLU A 409 13.98 -25.03 -12.03
C GLU A 409 14.40 -23.82 -11.18
N LYS A 410 13.87 -23.69 -9.95
CA LYS A 410 14.31 -22.66 -9.01
C LYS A 410 15.79 -22.82 -8.64
N ALA A 411 16.28 -24.05 -8.44
CA ALA A 411 17.68 -24.30 -8.14
C ALA A 411 18.61 -23.80 -9.26
N LEU A 412 18.22 -23.98 -10.53
CA LEU A 412 19.01 -23.54 -11.68
C LEU A 412 19.15 -22.02 -11.78
N LYS A 413 18.16 -21.25 -11.31
CA LYS A 413 18.21 -19.76 -11.33
C LYS A 413 19.38 -19.20 -10.52
N TYR A 414 19.77 -19.85 -9.42
CA TYR A 414 20.91 -19.40 -8.60
C TYR A 414 22.25 -19.48 -9.33
N ILE A 415 22.35 -20.36 -10.32
CA ILE A 415 23.58 -20.66 -11.05
C ILE A 415 23.45 -20.40 -12.56
N GLU A 416 22.43 -19.67 -12.98
CA GLU A 416 22.20 -19.31 -14.38
C GLU A 416 23.31 -18.39 -14.91
N PHE A 417 23.74 -17.45 -14.07
CA PHE A 417 24.68 -16.40 -14.42
C PHE A 417 26.02 -16.58 -13.69
N ASP A 418 26.98 -17.24 -14.33
CA ASP A 418 28.27 -17.66 -13.75
C ASP A 418 29.49 -16.79 -14.13
N HIS A 419 29.25 -15.65 -14.77
CA HIS A 419 30.30 -14.68 -15.15
C HIS A 419 31.20 -14.17 -13.99
N SER A 420 30.73 -14.20 -12.74
CA SER A 420 31.53 -13.83 -11.56
C SER A 420 32.22 -15.01 -10.88
N PHE A 421 32.06 -16.23 -11.39
CA PHE A 421 32.53 -17.46 -10.76
C PHE A 421 33.97 -17.73 -11.18
N SER A 422 34.78 -18.21 -10.25
CA SER A 422 36.09 -18.81 -10.55
C SER A 422 35.92 -20.10 -11.37
N GLU A 423 37.01 -20.60 -11.97
CA GLU A 423 36.95 -21.81 -12.79
C GLU A 423 36.51 -23.06 -11.97
N ASP A 424 36.95 -23.18 -10.72
CA ASP A 424 36.53 -24.26 -9.83
C ASP A 424 35.04 -24.16 -9.48
N GLU A 425 34.55 -22.95 -9.21
CA GLU A 425 33.14 -22.69 -8.94
C GLU A 425 32.28 -22.93 -10.19
N LYS A 426 32.75 -22.58 -11.39
CA LYS A 426 32.09 -22.91 -12.66
C LYS A 426 31.99 -24.41 -12.85
N HIS A 427 33.05 -25.17 -12.54
CA HIS A 427 33.00 -26.62 -12.64
C HIS A 427 31.97 -27.24 -11.67
N ARG A 428 31.95 -26.78 -10.42
CA ARG A 428 30.98 -27.20 -9.40
C ARG A 428 29.55 -26.83 -9.81
N SER A 429 29.34 -25.60 -10.22
CA SER A 429 28.07 -25.07 -10.76
C SER A 429 27.59 -25.90 -11.95
N ASN A 430 28.48 -26.22 -12.89
CA ASN A 430 28.13 -27.00 -14.06
C ASN A 430 27.72 -28.43 -13.70
N THR A 431 28.41 -29.06 -12.77
CA THR A 431 28.04 -30.38 -12.24
C THR A 431 26.63 -30.36 -11.62
N LEU A 432 26.31 -29.31 -10.86
CA LEU A 432 24.97 -29.11 -10.30
C LEU A 432 23.93 -28.86 -11.40
N ARG A 433 24.24 -28.06 -12.40
CA ARG A 433 23.38 -27.76 -13.55
C ARG A 433 22.98 -29.03 -14.29
N LEU A 434 23.95 -29.89 -14.61
CA LEU A 434 23.71 -31.19 -15.24
C LEU A 434 22.85 -32.09 -14.36
N SER A 435 23.13 -32.15 -13.05
CA SER A 435 22.34 -32.94 -12.10
C SER A 435 20.90 -32.46 -11.99
N CYS A 436 20.66 -31.15 -11.93
CA CYS A 436 19.31 -30.57 -11.85
C CYS A 436 18.53 -30.80 -13.14
N ASN A 437 19.14 -30.60 -14.31
CA ASN A 437 18.50 -30.87 -15.61
C ASN A 437 18.15 -32.35 -15.78
N LEU A 438 19.06 -33.25 -15.39
CA LEU A 438 18.80 -34.69 -15.40
C LEU A 438 17.62 -35.06 -14.50
N ASN A 439 17.61 -34.58 -13.25
CA ASN A 439 16.55 -34.88 -12.31
C ASN A 439 15.20 -34.28 -12.75
N ASN A 440 15.22 -33.05 -13.28
CA ASN A 440 14.01 -32.43 -13.83
C ASN A 440 13.50 -33.22 -15.05
N ALA A 441 14.37 -33.68 -15.94
CA ALA A 441 13.96 -34.56 -17.06
C ALA A 441 13.27 -35.84 -16.57
N ALA A 442 13.73 -36.42 -15.45
CA ALA A 442 13.06 -37.56 -14.84
C ALA A 442 11.66 -37.20 -14.31
N CYS A 443 11.48 -36.01 -13.70
CA CYS A 443 10.16 -35.51 -13.33
C CYS A 443 9.24 -35.36 -14.56
N LYS A 444 9.74 -34.71 -15.62
CA LYS A 444 8.98 -34.46 -16.85
C LYS A 444 8.53 -35.75 -17.54
N LEU A 445 9.38 -36.79 -17.56
CA LEU A 445 8.99 -38.12 -18.02
C LEU A 445 7.82 -38.72 -17.21
N LYS A 446 7.84 -38.55 -15.87
CA LYS A 446 6.77 -39.04 -14.98
C LYS A 446 5.48 -38.25 -15.13
N LEU A 447 5.56 -36.97 -15.49
CA LEU A 447 4.42 -36.08 -15.74
C LEU A 447 3.83 -36.23 -17.15
N GLY A 448 4.46 -37.00 -18.04
CA GLY A 448 4.04 -37.12 -19.44
C GLY A 448 4.47 -35.95 -20.33
N GLU A 449 5.30 -35.04 -19.83
CA GLU A 449 5.84 -33.89 -20.54
C GLU A 449 7.09 -34.30 -21.36
N TYR A 450 6.91 -35.20 -22.33
CA TYR A 450 8.00 -35.85 -23.06
C TYR A 450 8.87 -34.87 -23.88
N ILE A 451 8.25 -33.85 -24.48
CA ILE A 451 8.96 -32.84 -25.27
C ILE A 451 9.95 -32.08 -24.37
N GLU A 452 9.50 -31.60 -23.21
CA GLU A 452 10.36 -30.87 -22.27
C GLU A 452 11.44 -31.79 -21.67
N ALA A 453 11.11 -33.05 -21.38
CA ALA A 453 12.11 -34.04 -20.95
C ALA A 453 13.24 -34.20 -21.99
N SER A 454 12.90 -34.26 -23.29
CA SER A 454 13.89 -34.41 -24.36
C SER A 454 14.78 -33.16 -24.53
N LYS A 455 14.21 -31.96 -24.37
CA LYS A 455 14.96 -30.69 -24.36
C LYS A 455 15.95 -30.64 -23.20
N LEU A 456 15.52 -30.97 -21.99
CA LEU A 456 16.39 -30.99 -20.80
C LEU A 456 17.55 -32.00 -20.96
N CYS A 457 17.27 -33.20 -21.50
CA CYS A 457 18.33 -34.17 -21.78
C CYS A 457 19.29 -33.70 -22.87
N THR A 458 18.80 -32.97 -23.88
CA THR A 458 19.65 -32.40 -24.93
C THR A 458 20.62 -31.36 -24.36
N LYS A 459 20.14 -30.47 -23.48
CA LYS A 459 21.01 -29.51 -22.76
C LYS A 459 22.12 -30.21 -21.96
N VAL A 460 21.82 -31.37 -21.36
CA VAL A 460 22.83 -32.17 -20.65
C VAL A 460 23.85 -32.75 -21.63
N LEU A 461 23.40 -33.26 -22.78
CA LEU A 461 24.26 -33.91 -23.79
C LEU A 461 25.11 -32.93 -24.61
N GLU A 462 24.71 -31.67 -24.69
CA GLU A 462 25.53 -30.59 -25.28
C GLU A 462 26.82 -30.36 -24.48
N GLN A 463 26.78 -30.59 -23.16
CA GLN A 463 27.92 -30.40 -22.27
C GLN A 463 28.61 -31.71 -21.88
N ASP A 464 27.85 -32.78 -21.67
CA ASP A 464 28.34 -34.13 -21.39
C ASP A 464 27.76 -35.11 -22.43
N PRO A 465 28.37 -35.22 -23.62
CA PRO A 465 27.84 -36.05 -24.70
C PRO A 465 27.86 -37.56 -24.39
N LEU A 466 28.58 -37.98 -23.34
CA LEU A 466 28.68 -39.39 -22.94
C LEU A 466 27.74 -39.72 -21.77
N ASN A 467 26.86 -38.81 -21.38
CA ASN A 467 25.95 -39.02 -20.26
C ASN A 467 24.89 -40.10 -20.57
N ILE A 468 25.12 -41.31 -20.06
CA ILE A 468 24.24 -42.47 -20.27
C ILE A 468 22.82 -42.19 -19.79
N LYS A 469 22.66 -41.52 -18.63
CA LYS A 469 21.34 -41.21 -18.07
C LYS A 469 20.55 -40.26 -18.96
N ALA A 470 21.20 -39.27 -19.55
CA ALA A 470 20.55 -38.34 -20.49
C ALA A 470 20.17 -39.05 -21.79
N LEU A 471 21.06 -39.86 -22.38
CA LEU A 471 20.75 -40.65 -23.59
C LEU A 471 19.56 -41.60 -23.35
N TYR A 472 19.58 -42.30 -22.22
CA TYR A 472 18.51 -43.23 -21.84
C TYR A 472 17.16 -42.50 -21.65
N ARG A 473 17.14 -41.41 -20.88
CA ARG A 473 15.91 -40.63 -20.62
C ARG A 473 15.38 -39.92 -21.88
N ARG A 474 16.26 -39.45 -22.76
CA ARG A 474 15.86 -38.83 -24.03
C ARG A 474 15.29 -39.87 -25.00
N CYS A 475 15.87 -41.06 -25.04
CA CYS A 475 15.31 -42.21 -25.76
C CYS A 475 13.90 -42.54 -25.26
N GLN A 476 13.67 -42.59 -23.94
CA GLN A 476 12.34 -42.81 -23.36
C GLN A 476 11.33 -41.73 -23.77
N ALA A 477 11.75 -40.46 -23.81
CA ALA A 477 10.90 -39.38 -24.30
C ALA A 477 10.54 -39.58 -25.78
N TYR A 478 11.51 -39.86 -26.65
CA TYR A 478 11.28 -40.11 -28.08
C TYR A 478 10.42 -41.34 -28.36
N LEU A 479 10.53 -42.39 -27.54
CA LEU A 479 9.66 -43.56 -27.60
C LEU A 479 8.20 -43.26 -27.28
N LYS A 480 7.94 -42.18 -26.54
CA LYS A 480 6.59 -41.71 -26.20
C LYS A 480 6.05 -40.68 -27.19
N THR A 481 6.93 -39.92 -27.86
CA THR A 481 6.56 -39.02 -28.97
C THR A 481 6.57 -39.68 -30.35
N SER A 482 6.85 -40.98 -30.42
CA SER A 482 6.95 -41.77 -31.66
C SER A 482 8.07 -41.34 -32.61
N GLU A 483 9.13 -40.70 -32.10
CA GLU A 483 10.33 -40.33 -32.86
C GLU A 483 11.36 -41.49 -32.85
N LEU A 484 10.99 -42.60 -33.50
CA LEU A 484 11.69 -43.88 -33.37
C LEU A 484 13.13 -43.87 -33.88
N GLU A 485 13.46 -43.09 -34.90
CA GLU A 485 14.81 -42.98 -35.44
C GLU A 485 15.75 -42.28 -34.45
N LYS A 486 15.26 -41.22 -33.80
CA LYS A 486 16.02 -40.48 -32.77
C LYS A 486 16.21 -41.34 -31.52
N ALA A 487 15.17 -42.07 -31.12
CA ALA A 487 15.26 -43.04 -30.04
C ALA A 487 16.31 -44.13 -30.33
N GLU A 488 16.39 -44.62 -31.57
CA GLU A 488 17.39 -45.61 -31.99
C GLU A 488 18.82 -45.06 -31.93
N ALA A 489 19.03 -43.81 -32.35
CA ALA A 489 20.34 -43.18 -32.28
C ALA A 489 20.83 -43.07 -30.82
N ASP A 490 19.97 -42.62 -29.91
CA ASP A 490 20.32 -42.44 -28.51
C ASP A 490 20.62 -43.77 -27.80
N ILE A 491 19.79 -44.80 -28.00
CA ILE A 491 19.95 -46.08 -27.31
C ILE A 491 21.16 -46.86 -27.84
N LYS A 492 21.48 -46.79 -29.14
CA LYS A 492 22.70 -47.39 -29.71
C LYS A 492 23.95 -46.72 -29.14
N ARG A 493 23.93 -45.40 -29.02
CA ARG A 493 25.01 -44.65 -28.38
C ARG A 493 25.17 -45.04 -26.92
N ALA A 494 24.06 -45.17 -26.20
CA ALA A 494 24.06 -45.60 -24.79
C ALA A 494 24.63 -47.04 -24.63
N LEU A 495 24.25 -47.99 -25.49
CA LEU A 495 24.80 -49.36 -25.54
C LEU A 495 26.28 -49.40 -25.93
N THR A 496 26.76 -48.42 -26.69
CA THR A 496 28.19 -48.32 -27.04
C THR A 496 29.02 -47.93 -25.82
N ILE A 497 28.46 -47.08 -24.96
CA ILE A 497 29.13 -46.58 -23.75
C ILE A 497 29.03 -47.61 -22.60
N ASP A 498 27.85 -48.20 -22.39
CA ASP A 498 27.63 -49.26 -21.40
C ASP A 498 26.90 -50.47 -22.02
N PRO A 499 27.67 -51.40 -22.63
CA PRO A 499 27.11 -52.58 -23.29
C PRO A 499 26.45 -53.57 -22.35
N ASN A 500 26.66 -53.49 -21.04
CA ASN A 500 26.15 -54.46 -20.06
C ASN A 500 24.92 -53.96 -19.30
N ASN A 501 24.50 -52.72 -19.54
CA ASN A 501 23.33 -52.15 -18.92
C ASN A 501 22.04 -52.92 -19.25
N ARG A 502 21.39 -53.49 -18.23
CA ARG A 502 20.16 -54.27 -18.39
C ARG A 502 18.99 -53.42 -18.86
N ASP A 503 18.84 -52.21 -18.33
CA ASP A 503 17.68 -51.35 -18.60
C ASP A 503 17.70 -50.84 -20.04
N ILE A 504 18.88 -50.42 -20.52
CA ILE A 504 19.09 -49.98 -21.91
C ILE A 504 18.80 -51.14 -22.88
N LYS A 505 19.22 -52.37 -22.56
CA LYS A 505 18.91 -53.55 -23.39
C LYS A 505 17.42 -53.84 -23.44
N LEU A 506 16.70 -53.67 -22.34
CA LEU A 506 15.27 -53.88 -22.27
C LEU A 506 14.53 -52.84 -23.13
N GLU A 507 14.89 -51.56 -22.97
CA GLU A 507 14.33 -50.46 -23.74
C GLU A 507 14.63 -50.60 -25.24
N TYR A 508 15.83 -51.07 -25.60
CA TYR A 508 16.17 -51.36 -27.01
C TYR A 508 15.29 -52.45 -27.63
N LYS A 509 14.95 -53.49 -26.84
CA LYS A 509 14.00 -54.51 -27.30
C LYS A 509 12.61 -53.91 -27.51
N GLU A 510 12.12 -53.06 -26.60
CA GLU A 510 10.84 -52.37 -26.76
C GLU A 510 10.82 -51.50 -28.02
N LEU A 511 11.88 -50.71 -28.25
CA LEU A 511 12.05 -49.91 -29.46
C LEU A 511 11.92 -50.77 -30.73
N LYS A 512 12.59 -51.93 -30.75
CA LYS A 512 12.55 -52.83 -31.90
C LYS A 512 11.17 -53.44 -32.14
N VAL A 513 10.39 -53.66 -31.09
CA VAL A 513 8.98 -54.08 -31.21
C VAL A 513 8.15 -52.95 -31.84
N LYS A 514 8.23 -51.73 -31.30
CA LYS A 514 7.51 -50.56 -31.83
C LYS A 514 7.86 -50.24 -33.29
N GLN A 515 9.14 -50.34 -33.67
CA GLN A 515 9.56 -50.17 -35.06
C GLN A 515 8.90 -51.20 -36.00
N LYS A 516 8.79 -52.46 -35.59
CA LYS A 516 8.11 -53.49 -36.38
C LYS A 516 6.61 -53.21 -36.52
N GLU A 517 5.97 -52.75 -35.44
CA GLU A 517 4.56 -52.37 -35.45
C GLU A 517 4.30 -51.17 -36.37
N TYR A 518 5.14 -50.14 -36.29
CA TYR A 518 5.07 -48.96 -37.14
C TYR A 518 5.25 -49.32 -38.62
N ASN A 519 6.28 -50.11 -38.96
CA ASN A 519 6.51 -50.53 -40.35
C ASN A 519 5.34 -51.37 -40.90
N ARG A 520 4.72 -52.21 -40.06
CA ARG A 520 3.53 -52.99 -40.44
C ARG A 520 2.33 -52.08 -40.69
N TYR A 521 2.16 -51.05 -39.86
CA TYR A 521 1.11 -50.05 -40.02
C TYR A 521 1.30 -49.23 -41.29
N GLU A 522 2.51 -48.74 -41.57
CA GLU A 522 2.86 -47.98 -42.76
C GLU A 522 2.64 -48.80 -44.04
N ALA A 523 3.08 -50.07 -44.06
CA ALA A 523 2.81 -50.99 -45.16
C ALA A 523 1.31 -51.21 -45.40
N GLY A 524 0.50 -51.26 -44.33
CA GLY A 524 -0.95 -51.36 -44.42
C GLY A 524 -1.61 -50.12 -45.02
N ILE A 525 -1.16 -48.92 -44.62
CA ILE A 525 -1.62 -47.65 -45.22
C ILE A 525 -1.27 -47.62 -46.70
N PHE A 526 -0.01 -47.92 -47.04
CA PHE A 526 0.46 -47.88 -48.43
C PHE A 526 -0.34 -48.84 -49.31
N THR A 527 -0.58 -50.07 -48.83
CA THR A 527 -1.43 -51.06 -49.52
C THR A 527 -2.84 -50.52 -49.73
N THR A 528 -3.43 -49.89 -48.71
CA THR A 528 -4.77 -49.30 -48.80
C THR A 528 -4.83 -48.11 -49.76
N MET A 529 -3.83 -47.23 -49.75
CA MET A 529 -3.73 -46.10 -50.68
C MET A 529 -3.61 -46.57 -52.13
N VAL A 530 -2.71 -47.53 -52.40
CA VAL A 530 -2.53 -48.11 -53.74
C VAL A 530 -3.84 -48.72 -54.23
N SER A 531 -4.54 -49.49 -53.39
CA SER A 531 -5.83 -50.11 -53.74
C SER A 531 -6.98 -49.13 -54.02
N ARG A 532 -6.88 -47.87 -53.59
CA ARG A 532 -7.86 -46.81 -53.86
C ARG A 532 -7.50 -45.97 -55.10
N MET A 533 -6.27 -46.08 -55.60
CA MET A 533 -5.78 -45.37 -56.78
C MET A 533 -5.86 -46.23 -58.05
N SER A 534 -5.88 -47.55 -57.89
CA SER A 534 -6.26 -48.55 -58.90
C SER A 534 -7.76 -48.79 -58.90
#